data_AF-A0A150FYA3-F1
#
_entry.id   AF-A0A150FYA3-F1
#
_cell.length_a   1.000
_cell.length_b   1.000
_cell.length_c   1.000
_cell.angle_alpha   90.00
_cell.angle_beta   90.00
_cell.angle_gamma   90.00
#
_symmetry.space_group_name_H-M   'P 1'
#
loop_
_entity.id
_entity.type
_entity.pdbx_description
1 polymer ?
#
loop_
_entity_poly.entity_id
_entity_poly.type
_entity_poly.pdbx_seq_one_letter_code
_entity_poly.pdbx_strand_id
1 'polypeptide(L)'
;MIVWGASSNFYRVLSQADATLGLSTQLWVMGVIAVFILYPGWAQAALSVFACYELDDGQTGLYAQNQKAAWRHGYWVRDMAQECYTGVHLRLYVPIGIASVLVLCLGPPLASFLILWYHRAELESKSVRQRYSFLYARYKPRFFWWESVLMLEELVLVAVEVFGRGLKSVTHQILVMLTAFIVISAINITCKPNRLRVITMLEFMSMTVLSLTVSLSLFFVVDEGLSDADEVGRSIAS
;
A
#
# COMPACT_ATOMS: atom_id res chain seq x y z
N MET A 1 -23.59 -17.94 28.54
CA MET A 1 -22.86 -17.50 29.76
C MET A 1 -21.36 -17.28 29.58
N ILE A 2 -20.76 -17.43 28.38
CA ILE A 2 -19.29 -17.29 28.19
C ILE A 2 -18.86 -15.85 27.86
N VAL A 3 -19.79 -14.99 27.43
CA VAL A 3 -19.48 -13.64 26.92
C VAL A 3 -19.19 -12.61 28.03
N TRP A 4 -19.73 -12.79 29.25
CA TRP A 4 -19.58 -11.82 30.34
C TRP A 4 -18.25 -11.94 31.12
N GLY A 5 -17.60 -13.11 31.13
CA GLY A 5 -16.33 -13.32 31.84
C GLY A 5 -15.08 -12.82 31.10
N ALA A 6 -15.14 -12.74 29.77
CA ALA A 6 -14.05 -12.18 28.95
C ALA A 6 -13.97 -10.65 29.08
N SER A 7 -15.13 -10.01 29.21
CA SER A 7 -15.27 -8.56 29.36
C SER A 7 -14.61 -8.03 30.63
N SER A 8 -14.86 -8.65 31.80
CA SER A 8 -14.30 -8.16 33.08
C SER A 8 -12.78 -8.30 33.20
N ASN A 9 -12.21 -9.36 32.63
CA ASN A 9 -10.75 -9.53 32.56
C ASN A 9 -10.12 -8.54 31.58
N PHE A 10 -10.75 -8.29 30.44
CA PHE A 10 -10.28 -7.31 29.47
C PHE A 10 -10.28 -5.89 30.05
N TYR A 11 -11.37 -5.49 30.72
CA TYR A 11 -11.44 -4.20 31.43
C TYR A 11 -10.40 -4.06 32.53
N ARG A 12 -10.12 -5.14 33.30
CA ARG A 12 -9.04 -5.14 34.30
C ARG A 12 -7.67 -5.00 33.69
N VAL A 13 -7.40 -5.66 32.56
CA VAL A 13 -6.11 -5.55 31.86
C VAL A 13 -5.94 -4.15 31.29
N LEU A 14 -6.99 -3.55 30.72
CA LEU A 14 -7.01 -2.17 30.25
C LEU A 14 -6.78 -1.17 31.39
N SER A 15 -7.49 -1.30 32.51
CA SER A 15 -7.32 -0.39 33.65
C SER A 15 -5.95 -0.54 34.31
N GLN A 16 -5.37 -1.74 34.31
CA GLN A 16 -3.99 -1.96 34.76
C GLN A 16 -2.95 -1.39 33.79
N ALA A 17 -3.19 -1.46 32.48
CA ALA A 17 -2.32 -0.83 31.49
C ALA A 17 -2.36 0.70 31.59
N ASP A 18 -3.56 1.28 31.75
CA ASP A 18 -3.79 2.72 31.92
C ASP A 18 -3.19 3.23 33.25
N ALA A 19 -3.29 2.45 34.33
CA ALA A 19 -2.68 2.80 35.63
C ALA A 19 -1.14 2.72 35.65
N THR A 20 -0.51 2.04 34.70
CA THR A 20 0.95 1.82 34.67
C THR A 20 1.69 2.65 33.63
N LEU A 21 0.97 3.26 32.67
CA LEU A 21 1.54 4.10 31.62
C LEU A 21 1.21 5.56 31.88
N GLY A 22 2.23 6.44 31.87
CA GLY A 22 1.99 7.87 31.90
C GLY A 22 1.25 8.33 30.62
N LEU A 23 0.31 9.28 30.75
CA LEU A 23 -0.52 9.80 29.66
C LEU A 23 0.29 10.18 28.41
N SER A 24 1.46 10.81 28.57
CA SER A 24 2.33 11.19 27.46
C SER A 24 2.82 9.98 26.64
N THR A 25 3.17 8.88 27.31
CA THR A 25 3.61 7.65 26.63
C THR A 25 2.45 6.98 25.91
N GLN A 26 1.26 6.97 26.50
CA GLN A 26 0.05 6.42 25.87
C GLN A 26 -0.35 7.20 24.61
N LEU A 27 -0.38 8.53 24.69
CA LEU A 27 -0.65 9.39 23.53
C LEU A 27 0.39 9.20 22.43
N TRP A 28 1.66 9.03 22.80
CA TRP A 28 2.72 8.74 21.84
C TRP A 28 2.51 7.39 21.13
N VAL A 29 2.24 6.32 21.88
CA VAL A 29 1.99 4.98 21.29
C VAL A 29 0.77 5.01 20.36
N MET A 30 -0.32 5.66 20.80
CA MET A 30 -1.53 5.82 19.98
C MET A 30 -1.25 6.62 18.70
N GLY A 31 -0.47 7.70 18.79
CA GLY A 31 -0.06 8.49 17.63
C GLY A 31 0.75 7.67 16.63
N VAL A 32 1.69 6.86 17.11
CA VAL A 32 2.48 5.95 16.26
C VAL A 32 1.57 4.92 15.57
N ILE A 33 0.68 4.28 16.31
CA ILE A 33 -0.26 3.30 15.72
C ILE A 33 -1.17 3.97 14.68
N ALA A 34 -1.67 5.17 14.94
CA ALA A 34 -2.48 5.91 13.99
C ALA A 34 -1.71 6.22 12.70
N VAL A 35 -0.44 6.63 12.79
CA VAL A 35 0.42 6.83 11.62
C VAL A 35 0.55 5.56 10.79
N PHE A 36 0.72 4.40 11.43
CA PHE A 36 0.84 3.12 10.72
C PHE A 36 -0.45 2.71 10.01
N ILE A 37 -1.60 2.92 10.66
CA ILE A 37 -2.91 2.61 10.07
C ILE A 37 -3.21 3.53 8.88
N LEU A 38 -2.83 4.81 8.99
CA LEU A 38 -3.09 5.82 7.94
C LEU A 38 -2.05 5.80 6.82
N TYR A 39 -0.90 5.16 7.03
CA TYR A 39 0.22 5.12 6.11
C TYR A 39 -0.15 4.73 4.67
N PRO A 40 -0.84 3.60 4.40
CA PRO A 40 -1.22 3.25 3.03
C PRO A 40 -2.08 4.32 2.36
N GLY A 41 -3.02 4.93 3.08
CA GLY A 41 -3.86 6.01 2.56
C GLY A 41 -3.07 7.28 2.24
N TRP A 42 -2.11 7.65 3.09
CA TRP A 42 -1.22 8.79 2.85
C TRP A 42 -0.27 8.54 1.67
N ALA A 43 0.32 7.34 1.59
CA ALA A 43 1.16 6.95 0.47
C ALA A 43 0.37 6.98 -0.85
N GLN A 44 -0.86 6.45 -0.85
CA GLN A 44 -1.75 6.46 -2.00
C GLN A 44 -2.10 7.89 -2.44
N ALA A 45 -2.43 8.77 -1.48
CA ALA A 45 -2.68 10.18 -1.77
C ALA A 45 -1.46 10.88 -2.35
N ALA A 46 -0.29 10.72 -1.74
CA ALA A 46 0.96 11.33 -2.19
C ALA A 46 1.37 10.86 -3.60
N LEU A 47 1.32 9.55 -3.85
CA LEU A 47 1.67 8.97 -5.16
C LEU A 47 0.64 9.31 -6.24
N SER A 48 -0.65 9.46 -5.88
CA SER A 48 -1.70 9.79 -6.84
C SER A 48 -1.56 11.16 -7.50
N VAL A 49 -0.71 12.05 -6.97
CA VAL A 49 -0.32 13.30 -7.65
C VAL A 49 0.41 13.01 -8.97
N PHE A 50 1.17 11.92 -9.03
CA PHE A 50 1.97 11.55 -10.21
C PHE A 50 1.26 10.55 -11.14
N ALA A 51 0.05 10.12 -10.77
CA ALA A 51 -0.73 9.18 -11.55
C ALA A 51 -1.42 9.92 -12.71
N CYS A 52 -0.98 9.61 -13.93
CA CYS A 52 -1.51 10.18 -15.16
C CYS A 52 -2.07 9.07 -16.06
N TYR A 53 -3.17 9.35 -16.74
CA TYR A 53 -3.85 8.41 -17.63
C TYR A 53 -4.08 9.04 -19.00
N GLU A 54 -3.75 8.31 -20.07
CA GLU A 54 -4.02 8.75 -21.45
C GLU A 54 -5.49 8.50 -21.79
N LEU A 55 -6.23 9.56 -22.13
CA LEU A 55 -7.65 9.49 -22.50
C LEU A 55 -7.82 9.18 -23.99
N ASP A 56 -7.28 10.06 -24.84
CA ASP A 56 -7.31 9.90 -26.28
C ASP A 56 -5.89 9.76 -26.83
N ASP A 57 -5.67 8.80 -27.73
CA ASP A 57 -4.43 8.65 -28.47
C ASP A 57 -4.39 9.48 -29.77
N GLY A 58 -5.53 10.09 -30.15
CA GLY A 58 -5.67 10.91 -31.36
C GLY A 58 -5.58 10.12 -32.67
N GLN A 59 -5.53 8.79 -32.61
CA GLN A 59 -5.27 7.92 -33.77
C GLN A 59 -6.25 6.75 -33.87
N THR A 60 -6.64 6.17 -32.74
CA THR A 60 -7.41 4.92 -32.67
C THR A 60 -8.73 5.20 -31.97
N GLY A 61 -9.83 5.14 -32.72
CA GLY A 61 -11.17 5.32 -32.17
C GLY A 61 -12.25 5.41 -33.24
N LEU A 62 -13.45 4.92 -32.91
CA LEU A 62 -14.63 4.97 -33.79
C LEU A 62 -15.07 6.42 -34.11
N TYR A 63 -14.65 7.40 -33.31
CA TYR A 63 -15.04 8.80 -33.41
C TYR A 63 -13.83 9.75 -33.30
N ALA A 64 -12.92 9.70 -34.28
CA ALA A 64 -11.70 10.52 -34.30
C ALA A 64 -11.96 12.04 -34.13
N GLN A 65 -13.07 12.56 -34.65
CA GLN A 65 -13.45 13.98 -34.50
C GLN A 65 -13.73 14.42 -33.05
N ASN A 66 -13.98 13.48 -32.13
CA ASN A 66 -14.28 13.77 -30.73
C ASN A 66 -13.05 13.62 -29.81
N GLN A 67 -11.91 13.17 -30.34
CA GLN A 67 -10.67 13.00 -29.59
C GLN A 67 -9.99 14.36 -29.35
N LYS A 68 -10.42 15.05 -28.29
CA LYS A 68 -9.90 16.38 -27.91
C LYS A 68 -8.88 16.30 -26.77
N ALA A 69 -8.80 15.18 -26.07
CA ALA A 69 -7.96 15.01 -24.89
C ALA A 69 -6.68 14.20 -25.21
N ALA A 70 -5.89 14.69 -26.18
CA ALA A 70 -4.71 14.00 -26.73
C ALA A 70 -3.36 14.50 -26.15
N TRP A 71 -3.33 14.91 -24.88
CA TRP A 71 -2.10 15.41 -24.27
C TRP A 71 -1.08 14.27 -24.07
N ARG A 72 0.17 14.48 -24.48
CA ARG A 72 1.22 13.45 -24.53
C ARG A 72 1.54 12.80 -23.17
N HIS A 73 1.32 13.51 -22.06
CA HIS A 73 1.59 12.98 -20.72
C HIS A 73 0.32 12.52 -19.99
N GLY A 74 -0.82 12.49 -20.68
CA GLY A 74 -2.11 12.13 -20.12
C GLY A 74 -2.68 13.19 -19.18
N TYR A 75 -3.77 12.84 -18.52
CA TYR A 75 -4.51 13.70 -17.61
C TYR A 75 -4.39 13.17 -16.19
N TRP A 76 -4.44 14.08 -15.23
CA TRP A 76 -4.25 13.72 -13.83
C TRP A 76 -5.43 12.87 -13.34
N VAL A 77 -5.13 11.67 -12.79
CA VAL A 77 -6.16 10.70 -12.40
C VAL A 77 -7.13 11.24 -11.34
N ARG A 78 -6.70 12.18 -10.49
CA ARG A 78 -7.60 12.79 -9.49
C ARG A 78 -8.45 13.94 -10.03
N ASP A 79 -7.99 14.61 -11.08
CA ASP A 79 -8.68 15.73 -11.72
C ASP A 79 -8.38 15.72 -13.22
N MET A 80 -9.26 15.06 -13.97
CA MET A 80 -9.11 14.90 -15.42
C MET A 80 -9.26 16.22 -16.21
N ALA A 81 -9.63 17.33 -15.56
CA ALA A 81 -9.60 18.65 -16.19
C ALA A 81 -8.19 19.23 -16.30
N GLN A 82 -7.21 18.64 -15.61
CA GLN A 82 -5.82 19.09 -15.59
C GLN A 82 -4.93 18.17 -16.44
N GLU A 83 -4.20 18.77 -17.38
CA GLU A 83 -3.14 18.11 -18.15
C GLU A 83 -1.93 17.78 -17.26
N CYS A 84 -1.36 16.57 -17.40
CA CYS A 84 -0.23 16.18 -16.59
C CYS A 84 1.06 16.93 -16.94
N TYR A 85 1.85 17.24 -15.90
CA TYR A 85 3.14 17.95 -15.99
C TYR A 85 3.12 19.27 -16.78
N THR A 86 2.00 19.98 -16.78
CA THR A 86 1.91 21.34 -17.34
C THR A 86 1.05 22.25 -16.45
N GLY A 87 1.02 23.54 -16.74
CA GLY A 87 0.16 24.52 -16.06
C GLY A 87 0.25 24.49 -14.53
N VAL A 88 -0.91 24.42 -13.89
CA VAL A 88 -1.06 24.39 -12.42
C VAL A 88 -0.53 23.08 -11.85
N HIS A 89 -0.74 21.96 -12.53
CA HIS A 89 -0.30 20.64 -12.08
C HIS A 89 1.23 20.60 -11.88
N LEU A 90 2.01 21.08 -12.85
CA LEU A 90 3.47 21.13 -12.72
C LEU A 90 3.95 22.13 -11.66
N ARG A 91 3.37 23.33 -11.62
CA ARG A 91 3.89 24.43 -10.78
C ARG A 91 3.52 24.30 -9.31
N LEU A 92 2.34 23.75 -9.01
CA LEU A 92 1.80 23.67 -7.65
C LEU A 92 1.79 22.24 -7.13
N TYR A 93 1.14 21.33 -7.86
CA TYR A 93 0.86 19.99 -7.33
C TYR A 93 2.07 19.08 -7.34
N VAL A 94 2.90 19.10 -8.40
CA VAL A 94 4.11 18.27 -8.48
C VAL A 94 5.09 18.53 -7.32
N PRO A 95 5.46 19.79 -6.97
CA PRO A 95 6.30 20.05 -5.80
C PRO A 95 5.69 19.58 -4.49
N ILE A 96 4.37 19.78 -4.30
CA ILE A 96 3.64 19.30 -3.12
C ILE A 96 3.67 17.77 -3.07
N GLY A 97 3.47 17.10 -4.20
CA GLY A 97 3.57 15.65 -4.34
C GLY A 97 4.97 15.15 -3.97
N ILE A 98 6.03 15.80 -4.45
CA ILE A 98 7.42 15.41 -4.13
C ILE A 98 7.67 15.53 -2.63
N ALA A 99 7.30 16.67 -2.03
CA ALA A 99 7.43 16.87 -0.59
C ALA A 99 6.61 15.82 0.19
N SER A 100 5.39 15.52 -0.27
CA SER A 100 4.51 14.53 0.35
C SER A 100 5.10 13.12 0.27
N VAL A 101 5.72 12.72 -0.84
CA VAL A 101 6.38 11.42 -0.98
C VAL A 101 7.58 11.31 -0.04
N LEU A 102 8.42 12.35 0.03
CA LEU A 102 9.58 12.36 0.92
C LEU A 102 9.16 12.25 2.39
N VAL A 103 8.13 12.98 2.80
CA VAL A 103 7.69 13.03 4.20
C VAL A 103 6.80 11.85 4.59
N LEU A 104 5.82 11.48 3.75
CA LEU A 104 4.77 10.51 4.10
C LEU A 104 5.06 9.10 3.61
N CYS A 105 5.74 8.92 2.47
CA CYS A 105 6.11 7.59 1.98
C CYS A 105 7.44 7.12 2.56
N LEU A 106 8.48 7.97 2.50
CA LEU A 106 9.83 7.59 2.95
C LEU A 106 10.09 7.92 4.42
N GLY A 107 9.41 8.92 4.98
CA GLY A 107 9.57 9.34 6.36
C GLY A 107 9.27 8.24 7.38
N PRO A 108 8.09 7.60 7.37
CA PRO A 108 7.75 6.54 8.32
C PRO A 108 8.70 5.33 8.32
N PRO A 109 9.04 4.69 7.18
CA PRO A 109 9.97 3.55 7.18
C PRO A 109 11.37 3.96 7.65
N LEU A 110 11.85 5.15 7.25
CA LEU A 110 13.14 5.67 7.68
C LEU A 110 13.15 6.00 9.18
N ALA A 111 12.12 6.65 9.69
CA ALA A 111 11.99 6.98 11.11
C ALA A 111 11.97 5.71 11.97
N SER A 112 11.16 4.72 11.58
CA SER A 112 11.12 3.40 12.24
C SER A 112 12.50 2.74 12.25
N PHE A 113 13.21 2.77 11.11
CA PHE A 113 14.54 2.19 10.99
C PHE A 113 15.56 2.91 11.88
N LEU A 114 15.61 4.24 11.81
CA LEU A 114 16.57 5.07 12.55
C LEU A 114 16.36 4.98 14.06
N ILE A 115 15.10 4.99 14.53
CA ILE A 115 14.76 4.84 15.95
C ILE A 115 15.31 3.52 16.50
N LEU A 116 15.07 2.41 15.78
CA LEU A 116 15.52 1.09 16.20
C LEU A 116 17.03 0.91 16.05
N TRP A 117 17.62 1.49 15.00
CA TRP A 117 19.07 1.47 14.78
C TRP A 117 19.82 2.20 15.89
N TYR A 118 19.33 3.38 16.28
CA TYR A 118 19.93 4.17 17.35
C TYR A 118 19.88 3.44 18.70
N HIS A 119 18.74 2.81 19.03
CA HIS A 119 18.57 2.08 20.29
C HIS A 119 18.98 0.60 20.25
N ARG A 120 19.69 0.14 19.19
CA ARG A 120 19.96 -1.29 18.96
C ARG A 120 20.69 -1.99 20.10
N ALA A 121 21.55 -1.27 20.82
CA ALA A 121 22.32 -1.81 21.95
C ALA A 121 21.47 -1.96 23.23
N GLU A 122 20.34 -1.25 23.31
CA GLU A 122 19.49 -1.14 24.50
C GLU A 122 18.08 -1.69 24.26
N LEU A 123 17.87 -2.49 23.19
CA LEU A 123 16.58 -3.08 22.83
C LEU A 123 15.98 -3.97 23.94
N GLU A 124 16.80 -4.49 24.85
CA GLU A 124 16.32 -5.28 26.00
C GLU A 124 16.05 -4.45 27.26
N SER A 125 16.39 -3.17 27.26
CA SER A 125 16.11 -2.27 28.39
C SER A 125 14.61 -2.07 28.58
N LYS A 126 14.16 -1.96 29.83
CA LYS A 126 12.73 -1.82 30.16
C LYS A 126 12.09 -0.59 29.48
N SER A 127 12.82 0.53 29.44
CA SER A 127 12.35 1.79 28.87
C SER A 127 12.15 1.73 27.35
N VAL A 128 13.13 1.17 26.62
CA VAL A 128 13.05 1.01 25.16
C VAL A 128 11.98 -0.02 24.81
N ARG A 129 11.90 -1.12 25.56
CA ARG A 129 10.88 -2.15 25.36
C ARG A 129 9.48 -1.59 25.59
N GLN A 130 9.26 -0.77 26.61
CA GLN A 130 7.93 -0.21 26.89
C GLN A 130 7.41 0.71 25.77
N ARG A 131 8.30 1.48 25.12
CA ARG A 131 7.91 2.39 24.02
C ARG A 131 7.92 1.73 22.65
N TYR A 132 8.97 0.99 22.31
CA TYR A 132 9.23 0.56 20.94
C TYR A 132 8.92 -0.92 20.68
N SER A 133 8.49 -1.68 21.69
CA SER A 133 8.17 -3.11 21.53
C SER A 133 7.18 -3.38 20.38
N PHE A 134 6.26 -2.47 20.11
CA PHE A 134 5.34 -2.60 18.96
C PHE A 134 6.08 -2.78 17.62
N LEU A 135 7.22 -2.11 17.45
CA LEU A 135 7.99 -2.12 16.21
C LEU A 135 8.82 -3.38 15.99
N TYR A 136 9.24 -4.07 17.06
CA TYR A 136 10.21 -5.18 16.92
C TYR A 136 9.85 -6.48 17.64
N ALA A 137 8.88 -6.48 18.57
CA ALA A 137 8.64 -7.64 19.43
C ALA A 137 8.16 -8.88 18.67
N ARG A 138 7.49 -8.70 17.52
CA ARG A 138 7.07 -9.81 16.66
C ARG A 138 8.22 -10.49 15.92
N TYR A 139 9.37 -9.82 15.78
CA TYR A 139 10.50 -10.28 14.97
C TYR A 139 11.62 -10.90 15.78
N LYS A 140 12.37 -11.79 15.14
CA LYS A 140 13.61 -12.35 15.69
C LYS A 140 14.63 -11.21 15.87
N PRO A 141 15.54 -11.30 16.86
CA PRO A 141 16.56 -10.26 17.09
C PRO A 141 17.38 -9.88 15.85
N ARG A 142 17.67 -10.84 14.94
CA ARG A 142 18.40 -10.54 13.69
C ARG A 142 17.64 -9.62 12.72
N PHE A 143 16.33 -9.52 12.88
CA PHE A 143 15.39 -8.80 12.01
C PHE A 143 14.65 -7.70 12.77
N PHE A 144 15.31 -7.07 13.75
CA PHE A 144 14.67 -6.03 14.56
C PHE A 144 14.10 -4.87 13.73
N TRP A 145 14.68 -4.58 12.55
CA TRP A 145 14.30 -3.52 11.62
C TRP A 145 13.24 -3.93 10.57
N TRP A 146 12.68 -5.14 10.66
CA TRP A 146 11.80 -5.68 9.62
C TRP A 146 10.49 -4.91 9.46
N GLU A 147 10.06 -4.17 10.49
CA GLU A 147 8.89 -3.29 10.38
C GLU A 147 9.05 -2.25 9.26
N SER A 148 10.26 -1.69 9.11
CA SER A 148 10.55 -0.77 8.01
C SER A 148 10.49 -1.46 6.65
N VAL A 149 10.84 -2.75 6.57
CA VAL A 149 10.73 -3.53 5.33
C VAL A 149 9.27 -3.73 4.97
N LEU A 150 8.41 -4.10 5.93
CA LEU A 150 6.98 -4.25 5.65
C LEU A 150 6.33 -2.96 5.16
N MET A 151 6.69 -1.80 5.72
CA MET A 151 6.23 -0.51 5.21
C MET A 151 6.69 -0.22 3.77
N LEU A 152 7.89 -0.66 3.41
CA LEU A 152 8.40 -0.52 2.05
C LEU A 152 7.71 -1.50 1.09
N GLU A 153 7.44 -2.73 1.52
CA GLU A 153 6.64 -3.70 0.76
C GLU A 153 5.22 -3.17 0.52
N GLU A 154 4.58 -2.61 1.54
CA GLU A 154 3.29 -1.95 1.44
C GLU A 154 3.34 -0.74 0.48
N LEU A 155 4.40 0.09 0.56
CA LEU A 155 4.60 1.20 -0.38
C LEU A 155 4.72 0.72 -1.82
N VAL A 156 5.42 -0.39 -2.07
CA VAL A 156 5.53 -0.99 -3.40
C VAL A 156 4.16 -1.43 -3.91
N LEU A 157 3.34 -2.07 -3.06
CA LEU A 157 1.97 -2.46 -3.44
C LEU A 157 1.11 -1.25 -3.79
N VAL A 158 1.14 -0.20 -2.96
CA VAL A 158 0.41 1.05 -3.23
C VAL A 158 0.93 1.72 -4.51
N ALA A 159 2.24 1.72 -4.75
CA ALA A 159 2.81 2.27 -5.98
C ALA A 159 2.36 1.50 -7.22
N VAL A 160 2.41 0.16 -7.17
CA VAL A 160 1.91 -0.71 -8.25
C VAL A 160 0.42 -0.46 -8.51
N GLU A 161 -0.38 -0.31 -7.45
CA GLU A 161 -1.80 0.02 -7.58
C GLU A 161 -2.02 1.38 -8.26
N VAL A 162 -1.36 2.44 -7.77
CA VAL A 162 -1.54 3.82 -8.23
C VAL A 162 -1.05 4.01 -9.65
N PHE A 163 0.17 3.57 -9.96
CA PHE A 163 0.74 3.69 -11.30
C PHE A 163 0.15 2.67 -12.28
N GLY A 164 -0.34 1.54 -11.77
CA GLY A 164 -1.04 0.54 -12.56
C GLY A 164 -2.28 1.10 -13.25
N ARG A 165 -2.95 2.09 -12.67
CA ARG A 165 -4.08 2.81 -13.29
C ARG A 165 -3.70 3.55 -14.57
N GLY A 166 -2.42 3.87 -14.77
CA GLY A 166 -1.92 4.52 -15.98
C GLY A 166 -1.63 3.56 -17.13
N LEU A 167 -1.70 2.24 -16.91
CA LEU A 167 -1.46 1.24 -17.95
C LEU A 167 -2.66 1.18 -18.90
N LYS A 168 -2.38 1.07 -20.21
CA LYS A 168 -3.43 1.01 -21.26
C LYS A 168 -4.33 -0.22 -21.16
N SER A 169 -3.86 -1.28 -20.54
CA SER A 169 -4.54 -2.57 -20.47
C SER A 169 -4.64 -3.03 -19.02
N VAL A 170 -5.88 -3.26 -18.59
CA VAL A 170 -6.22 -3.75 -17.25
C VAL A 170 -5.54 -5.10 -16.96
N THR A 171 -5.37 -5.95 -17.97
CA THR A 171 -4.63 -7.22 -17.89
C THR A 171 -3.20 -7.02 -17.40
N HIS A 172 -2.49 -6.02 -17.94
CA HIS A 172 -1.11 -5.73 -17.53
C HIS A 172 -1.04 -5.23 -16.09
N GLN A 173 -1.98 -4.37 -15.68
CA GLN A 173 -2.09 -3.91 -14.29
C GLN A 173 -2.25 -5.08 -13.32
N ILE A 174 -3.15 -6.00 -13.63
CA ILE A 174 -3.41 -7.19 -12.82
C ILE A 174 -2.16 -8.09 -12.72
N LEU A 175 -1.48 -8.34 -13.84
CA LEU A 175 -0.27 -9.17 -13.88
C LEU A 175 0.89 -8.57 -13.07
N VAL A 176 1.09 -7.25 -13.13
CA VAL A 176 2.12 -6.56 -12.33
C VAL A 176 1.79 -6.66 -10.84
N MET A 177 0.52 -6.48 -10.45
CA MET A 177 0.08 -6.65 -9.06
C MET A 177 0.28 -8.09 -8.56
N LEU A 178 -0.08 -9.09 -9.38
CA LEU A 178 0.15 -10.50 -9.06
C LEU A 178 1.64 -10.81 -8.87
N THR A 179 2.49 -10.26 -9.75
CA THR A 179 3.95 -10.39 -9.64
C THR A 179 4.47 -9.79 -8.34
N ALA A 180 3.97 -8.61 -7.95
CA ALA A 180 4.34 -7.96 -6.70
C ALA A 180 3.98 -8.82 -5.48
N PHE A 181 2.77 -9.39 -5.43
CA PHE A 181 2.37 -10.30 -4.34
C PHE A 181 3.25 -11.55 -4.25
N ILE A 182 3.58 -12.17 -5.39
CA ILE A 182 4.44 -13.36 -5.41
C ILE A 182 5.84 -13.03 -4.91
N VAL A 183 6.44 -11.92 -5.37
CA VAL A 183 7.78 -11.49 -4.95
C VAL A 183 7.81 -11.16 -3.46
N ILE A 184 6.85 -10.38 -2.95
CA ILE A 184 6.75 -10.02 -1.54
C ILE A 184 6.54 -11.26 -0.66
N SER A 185 5.68 -12.18 -1.09
CA SER A 185 5.47 -13.46 -0.39
C SER A 185 6.75 -14.29 -0.34
N ALA A 186 7.50 -14.37 -1.45
CA ALA A 186 8.78 -15.08 -1.52
C ALA A 186 9.86 -14.47 -0.60
N ILE A 187 9.93 -13.13 -0.51
CA ILE A 187 10.83 -12.42 0.41
C ILE A 187 10.49 -12.78 1.86
N ASN A 188 9.23 -12.63 2.25
CA ASN A 188 8.77 -12.91 3.62
C ASN A 188 9.00 -14.38 4.04
N ILE A 189 8.73 -15.35 3.15
CA ILE A 189 8.94 -16.78 3.40
C ILE A 189 10.44 -17.13 3.48
N THR A 190 11.28 -16.54 2.64
CA THR A 190 12.72 -16.81 2.64
C THR A 190 13.38 -16.23 3.90
N CYS A 191 13.03 -14.98 4.25
CA CYS A 191 13.63 -14.29 5.38
C CYS A 191 13.15 -14.86 6.73
N LYS A 192 11.88 -15.27 6.85
CA LYS A 192 11.24 -15.76 8.09
C LYS A 192 11.48 -14.83 9.28
N PRO A 193 11.07 -13.56 9.18
CA PRO A 193 11.40 -12.51 10.15
C PRO A 193 10.71 -12.72 11.51
N ASN A 194 9.48 -13.24 11.49
CA ASN A 194 8.65 -13.41 12.67
C ASN A 194 9.18 -14.50 13.62
N ARG A 195 8.99 -14.27 14.94
CA ARG A 195 9.29 -15.26 15.99
C ARG A 195 8.30 -16.41 15.98
N LEU A 196 7.01 -16.10 15.85
CA LEU A 196 5.92 -17.08 15.87
C LEU A 196 5.62 -17.59 14.47
N ARG A 197 5.66 -18.90 14.28
CA ARG A 197 5.38 -19.55 12.98
C ARG A 197 3.95 -19.31 12.50
N VAL A 198 3.01 -19.16 13.43
CA VAL A 198 1.60 -18.87 13.11
C VAL A 198 1.47 -17.54 12.37
N ILE A 199 2.22 -16.51 12.77
CA ILE A 199 2.19 -15.20 12.10
C ILE A 199 2.69 -15.33 10.65
N THR A 200 3.81 -16.03 10.45
CA THR A 200 4.32 -16.30 9.08
C THR A 200 3.33 -17.08 8.22
N MET A 201 2.61 -18.05 8.80
CA MET A 201 1.57 -18.78 8.06
C MET A 201 0.38 -17.88 7.70
N LEU A 202 -0.05 -17.00 8.61
CA LEU A 202 -1.12 -16.04 8.35
C LEU A 202 -0.75 -15.05 7.25
N GLU A 203 0.47 -14.51 7.27
CA GLU A 203 0.99 -13.64 6.21
C GLU A 203 0.98 -14.34 4.85
N PHE A 204 1.45 -15.59 4.80
CA PHE A 204 1.46 -16.39 3.59
C PHE A 204 0.04 -16.69 3.07
N MET A 205 -0.88 -17.10 3.95
CA MET A 205 -2.26 -17.38 3.58
C MET A 205 -2.97 -16.13 3.08
N SER A 206 -2.75 -14.98 3.73
CA SER A 206 -3.30 -13.70 3.29
C SER A 206 -2.81 -13.31 1.89
N MET A 207 -1.49 -13.41 1.63
CA MET A 207 -0.94 -13.13 0.31
C MET A 207 -1.44 -14.12 -0.75
N THR A 208 -1.66 -15.39 -0.38
CA THR A 208 -2.23 -16.40 -1.27
C THR A 208 -3.67 -16.07 -1.63
N VAL A 209 -4.50 -15.68 -0.66
CA VAL A 209 -5.88 -15.27 -0.89
C VAL A 209 -5.93 -14.04 -1.82
N LEU A 210 -5.11 -13.01 -1.55
CA LEU A 210 -5.03 -11.82 -2.40
C LEU A 210 -4.61 -12.16 -3.83
N SER A 211 -3.63 -13.04 -3.99
CA SER A 211 -3.17 -13.50 -5.31
C SER A 211 -4.25 -14.26 -6.06
N LEU A 212 -5.04 -15.10 -5.37
CA LEU A 212 -6.17 -15.82 -5.94
C LEU A 212 -7.29 -14.87 -6.34
N THR A 213 -7.64 -13.90 -5.51
CA THR A 213 -8.65 -12.89 -5.82
C THR A 213 -8.29 -12.11 -7.09
N VAL A 214 -7.04 -11.66 -7.21
CA VAL A 214 -6.57 -10.94 -8.39
C VAL A 214 -6.53 -11.85 -9.62
N SER A 215 -6.12 -13.11 -9.47
CA SER A 215 -6.17 -14.09 -10.57
C SER A 215 -7.60 -14.35 -11.07
N LEU A 216 -8.58 -14.46 -10.16
CA LEU A 216 -9.99 -14.60 -10.53
C LEU A 216 -10.49 -13.36 -11.28
N SER A 217 -10.12 -12.16 -10.83
CA SER A 217 -10.48 -10.92 -11.53
C SER A 217 -9.93 -10.86 -12.96
N LEU A 218 -8.74 -11.43 -13.19
CA LEU A 218 -8.15 -11.52 -14.53
C LEU A 218 -9.00 -12.37 -15.49
N PHE A 219 -9.53 -13.49 -15.01
CA PHE A 219 -10.36 -14.36 -15.84
C PHE A 219 -11.62 -13.64 -16.33
N PHE A 220 -12.27 -12.86 -15.47
CA PHE A 220 -13.44 -12.07 -15.86
C PHE A 220 -13.10 -10.99 -16.88
N VAL A 221 -12.01 -10.24 -16.68
CA VAL A 221 -11.58 -9.17 -17.60
C VAL A 221 -11.20 -9.73 -18.98
N VAL A 222 -10.57 -10.91 -19.04
CA VAL A 222 -10.19 -11.53 -20.32
C VAL A 222 -11.42 -12.05 -21.07
N ASP A 223 -12.39 -12.63 -20.36
CA ASP A 223 -13.63 -13.15 -20.97
C ASP A 223 -14.46 -12.03 -21.63
N GLU A 224 -14.63 -10.90 -20.95
CA GLU A 224 -15.29 -9.70 -21.52
C GLU A 224 -14.57 -9.21 -22.77
N GLY A 225 -13.23 -9.11 -22.73
CA GLY A 225 -12.44 -8.66 -23.89
C GLY A 225 -12.53 -9.58 -25.11
N LEU A 226 -12.73 -10.89 -24.91
CA LEU A 226 -12.95 -11.85 -26.00
C LEU A 226 -14.37 -11.73 -26.59
N SER A 227 -15.38 -11.56 -25.73
CA SER A 227 -16.77 -11.38 -26.15
C SER A 227 -16.93 -10.14 -27.04
N ASP A 228 -16.34 -9.00 -26.63
CA ASP A 228 -16.40 -7.75 -27.40
C ASP A 228 -15.73 -7.89 -28.78
N ALA A 229 -14.61 -8.60 -28.85
CA ALA A 229 -13.91 -8.84 -30.11
C ALA A 229 -14.75 -9.69 -31.09
N ASP A 230 -15.46 -10.70 -30.58
CA ASP A 230 -16.33 -11.56 -31.38
C ASP A 230 -17.59 -10.84 -31.89
N GLU A 231 -18.13 -9.88 -31.13
CA GLU A 231 -19.25 -9.04 -31.57
C GLU A 231 -18.84 -8.05 -32.67
N VAL A 232 -17.69 -7.37 -32.49
CA VAL A 232 -17.14 -6.47 -33.51
C VAL A 232 -16.82 -7.23 -34.81
N GLY A 233 -16.24 -8.42 -34.72
CA GLY A 233 -15.97 -9.27 -35.88
C GLY A 233 -17.24 -9.65 -36.65
N ARG A 234 -18.35 -9.91 -35.94
CA ARG A 234 -19.66 -10.18 -36.56
C ARG A 234 -20.26 -8.94 -37.22
N SER A 235 -20.13 -7.76 -36.62
CA SER A 235 -20.66 -6.51 -37.19
C SER A 235 -19.90 -6.05 -38.45
N ILE A 236 -18.62 -6.38 -38.60
CA ILE A 236 -17.84 -6.04 -39.80
C ILE A 236 -18.13 -7.03 -40.94
N ALA A 237 -18.55 -8.25 -40.61
CA ALA A 237 -18.87 -9.31 -41.58
C ALA A 237 -20.29 -9.24 -42.17
N SER A 238 -21.18 -8.40 -41.61
CA SER A 238 -22.56 -8.15 -42.08
C SER A 238 -22.67 -6.87 -42.89
#